data_AF-A0A7X6VWL5-F1
#
_entry.id   AF-A0A7X6VWL5-F1
#
_cell.length_a   1.000
_cell.length_b   1.000
_cell.length_c   1.000
_cell.angle_alpha   90.00
_cell.angle_beta   90.00
_cell.angle_gamma   90.00
#
_symmetry.space_group_name_H-M   'P 1'
#
loop_
_entity.id
_entity.type
_entity.pdbx_description
1 polymer ?
#
loop_
_entity_poly.entity_id
_entity_poly.type
_entity_poly.pdbx_seq_one_letter_code
_entity_poly.pdbx_strand_id
1 'polypeptide(L)'
;YQPATHFFDSGYRILFYFTDPIGQDNYYRLKIFRNGQVLNSFSELFLFDDFQLDGKGIQVKLKTLKLNIDDNIKVQMYSIDKNAWTYLKSFRELGTLHPGSPTPANPVSNFSNGALGYFSAWSMTEGEITIH
;
A
#
# COMPACT_ATOMS: atom_id res chain seq x y z
N TYR A 1 11.46 -15.68 6.14
CA TYR A 1 12.00 -15.16 7.41
C TYR A 1 13.11 -14.14 7.14
N GLN A 2 13.20 -13.05 7.90
CA GLN A 2 14.29 -12.08 7.82
C GLN A 2 15.09 -12.09 9.14
N PRO A 3 16.42 -12.34 9.11
CA PRO A 3 17.29 -12.21 10.29
C PRO A 3 17.34 -10.78 10.84
N ALA A 4 17.78 -10.65 12.09
CA ALA A 4 17.98 -9.35 12.71
C ALA A 4 19.06 -8.54 11.97
N THR A 5 18.87 -7.22 11.92
CA THR A 5 19.82 -6.24 11.38
C THR A 5 19.98 -5.09 12.37
N HIS A 6 20.95 -4.19 12.16
CA HIS A 6 21.12 -3.02 13.02
C HIS A 6 19.87 -2.12 13.13
N PHE A 7 18.98 -2.17 12.14
CA PHE A 7 17.78 -1.33 12.05
C PHE A 7 16.47 -2.07 12.34
N PHE A 8 16.48 -3.40 12.40
CA PHE A 8 15.25 -4.20 12.46
C PHE A 8 15.44 -5.52 13.18
N ASP A 9 14.49 -5.88 14.05
CA ASP A 9 14.40 -7.19 14.67
C ASP A 9 14.18 -8.31 13.65
N SER A 10 14.59 -9.52 14.03
CA SER A 10 14.28 -10.73 13.27
C SER A 10 12.77 -11.01 13.25
N GLY A 11 12.29 -11.57 12.14
CA GLY A 11 10.89 -12.00 12.03
C GLY A 11 10.44 -12.29 10.61
N TYR A 12 9.21 -12.78 10.51
CA TYR A 12 8.54 -12.99 9.23
C TYR A 12 7.99 -11.65 8.71
N ARG A 13 8.18 -11.39 7.42
CA ARG A 13 7.74 -10.17 6.72
C ARG A 13 7.29 -10.57 5.33
N ILE A 14 6.35 -9.80 4.77
CA ILE A 14 5.88 -10.03 3.41
C ILE A 14 6.84 -9.40 2.40
N LEU A 15 7.10 -10.13 1.33
CA LEU A 15 7.87 -9.68 0.19
C LEU A 15 7.09 -9.94 -1.09
N PHE A 16 6.76 -8.87 -1.80
CA PHE A 16 6.07 -8.94 -3.08
C PHE A 16 7.05 -8.82 -4.23
N TYR A 17 6.79 -9.60 -5.26
CA TYR A 17 7.45 -9.54 -6.56
C TYR A 17 6.38 -9.49 -7.63
N PHE A 18 6.43 -8.48 -8.48
CA PHE A 18 5.54 -8.38 -9.64
C PHE A 18 6.25 -7.63 -10.77
N THR A 19 5.65 -7.65 -11.95
CA THR A 19 6.12 -6.91 -13.12
C THR A 19 4.95 -6.16 -13.68
N ASP A 20 5.19 -4.92 -14.06
CA ASP A 20 4.23 -3.99 -14.60
C ASP A 20 4.35 -3.88 -16.13
N PRO A 21 3.29 -3.44 -16.82
CA PRO A 21 3.33 -3.21 -18.26
C PRO A 21 4.27 -2.05 -18.63
N ILE A 22 5.10 -2.24 -19.65
CA ILE A 22 6.05 -1.23 -20.13
C ILE A 22 5.35 0.01 -20.70
N GLY A 23 5.86 1.19 -20.40
CA GLY A 23 5.52 2.46 -21.06
C GLY A 23 4.27 3.14 -20.52
N GLN A 24 3.85 2.79 -19.30
CA GLN A 24 2.71 3.41 -18.61
C GLN A 24 3.11 3.72 -17.17
N ASP A 25 2.70 4.87 -16.64
CA ASP A 25 2.81 5.14 -15.20
C ASP A 25 1.78 4.27 -14.46
N ASN A 26 2.23 3.32 -13.65
CA ASN A 26 1.36 2.43 -12.89
C ASN A 26 1.32 2.78 -11.40
N TYR A 27 0.12 2.74 -10.83
CA TYR A 27 -0.13 3.09 -9.44
C TYR A 27 -0.83 1.94 -8.73
N TYR A 28 -0.35 1.63 -7.52
CA TYR A 28 -0.78 0.43 -6.81
C TYR A 28 -1.17 0.70 -5.37
N ARG A 29 -2.11 -0.12 -4.89
CA ARG A 29 -2.50 -0.23 -3.48
C ARG A 29 -2.45 -1.67 -3.02
N LEU A 30 -1.94 -1.92 -1.82
CA LEU A 30 -2.10 -3.21 -1.15
C LEU A 30 -3.16 -3.11 -0.06
N LYS A 31 -4.01 -4.13 0.03
CA LYS A 31 -4.84 -4.41 1.20
C LYS A 31 -4.40 -5.74 1.79
N ILE A 32 -4.14 -5.74 3.09
CA ILE A 32 -3.65 -6.92 3.80
C ILE A 32 -4.70 -7.32 4.81
N PHE A 33 -4.94 -8.62 4.88
CA PHE A 33 -5.80 -9.23 5.86
C PHE A 33 -4.94 -10.16 6.72
N ARG A 34 -5.03 -10.01 8.04
CA ARG A 34 -4.44 -10.91 9.02
C ARG A 34 -5.56 -11.65 9.74
N ASN A 35 -5.57 -12.97 9.64
CA ASN A 35 -6.56 -13.83 10.28
C ASN A 35 -8.00 -13.39 9.94
N GLY A 36 -8.23 -13.07 8.66
CA GLY A 36 -9.51 -12.56 8.14
C GLY A 36 -9.80 -11.08 8.38
N GLN A 37 -9.03 -10.38 9.23
CA GLN A 37 -9.25 -8.95 9.53
C GLN A 37 -8.36 -8.06 8.66
N VAL A 38 -8.97 -7.03 8.06
CA VAL A 38 -8.23 -6.05 7.23
C VAL A 38 -7.39 -5.13 8.10
N LEU A 39 -6.14 -4.91 7.70
CA LEU A 39 -5.26 -3.87 8.23
C LEU A 39 -5.59 -2.56 7.52
N ASN A 40 -6.10 -1.56 8.23
CA ASN A 40 -6.72 -0.37 7.64
C ASN A 40 -6.40 0.96 8.35
N SER A 41 -5.40 1.00 9.22
CA SER A 41 -4.90 2.27 9.76
C SER A 41 -4.21 3.11 8.68
N PHE A 42 -3.98 4.41 8.94
CA PHE A 42 -3.29 5.28 7.98
C PHE A 42 -1.88 4.80 7.64
N SER A 43 -1.13 4.24 8.60
CA SER A 43 0.19 3.66 8.37
C SER A 43 0.15 2.34 7.60
N GLU A 44 -1.03 1.70 7.49
CA GLU A 44 -1.29 0.48 6.73
C GLU A 44 -1.93 0.77 5.37
N LEU A 45 -2.07 2.05 4.98
CA LEU A 45 -2.41 2.43 3.62
C LEU A 45 -1.16 2.34 2.74
N PHE A 46 -0.86 1.12 2.29
CA PHE A 46 0.28 0.81 1.43
C PHE A 46 0.00 1.24 -0.01
N LEU A 47 0.76 2.23 -0.48
CA LEU A 47 0.68 2.81 -1.82
C LEU A 47 2.10 2.89 -2.39
N PHE A 48 2.27 2.52 -3.65
CA PHE A 48 3.51 2.68 -4.40
C PHE A 48 3.22 2.97 -5.87
N ASP A 49 4.20 3.57 -6.54
CA ASP A 49 4.25 3.77 -7.98
C ASP A 49 5.44 2.98 -8.55
N ASP A 50 5.50 2.86 -9.87
CA ASP A 50 6.57 2.21 -10.64
C ASP A 50 7.68 3.18 -11.05
N PHE A 51 7.80 4.33 -10.37
CA PHE A 51 8.74 5.37 -10.78
C PHE A 51 10.19 4.84 -10.85
N GLN A 52 10.81 4.95 -12.03
CA GLN A 52 12.15 4.41 -12.39
C GLN A 52 12.24 2.87 -12.53
N LEU A 53 11.13 2.17 -12.41
CA LEU A 53 11.03 0.70 -12.46
C LEU A 53 10.21 0.18 -13.65
N ASP A 54 9.73 1.05 -14.55
CA ASP A 54 8.98 0.70 -15.76
C ASP A 54 9.57 -0.52 -16.50
N GLY A 55 8.79 -1.60 -16.58
CA GLY A 55 9.16 -2.84 -17.25
C GLY A 55 10.13 -3.74 -16.48
N LYS A 56 10.45 -3.42 -15.23
CA LYS A 56 11.38 -4.18 -14.38
C LYS A 56 10.60 -4.94 -13.30
N GLY A 57 11.25 -5.95 -12.73
CA GLY A 57 10.72 -6.62 -11.54
C GLY A 57 10.67 -5.66 -10.36
N ILE A 58 9.48 -5.36 -9.86
CA ILE A 58 9.27 -4.53 -8.68
C ILE A 58 9.26 -5.41 -7.44
N GLN A 59 10.08 -5.05 -6.45
CA GLN A 59 10.16 -5.74 -5.17
C GLN A 59 9.71 -4.81 -4.04
N VAL A 60 8.58 -5.13 -3.40
CA VAL A 60 8.05 -4.35 -2.27
C VAL A 60 8.16 -5.17 -1.00
N LYS A 61 8.97 -4.69 -0.05
CA LYS A 61 9.06 -5.27 1.30
C LYS A 61 8.27 -4.42 2.30
N LEU A 62 7.31 -5.02 2.98
CA LEU A 62 6.56 -4.35 4.04
C LEU A 62 7.33 -4.42 5.36
N LYS A 63 8.22 -3.46 5.57
CA LYS A 63 9.17 -3.47 6.69
C LYS A 63 8.50 -3.35 8.06
N THR A 64 7.43 -2.57 8.15
CA THR A 64 6.69 -2.28 9.39
C THR A 64 5.73 -3.39 9.80
N LEU A 65 5.39 -4.30 8.90
CA LEU A 65 4.47 -5.41 9.18
C LEU A 65 5.25 -6.67 9.57
N LYS A 66 5.43 -6.88 10.88
CA LYS A 66 5.95 -8.14 11.44
C LYS A 66 4.83 -9.17 11.54
N LEU A 67 5.09 -10.38 11.08
CA LEU A 67 4.18 -11.52 11.14
C LEU A 67 4.63 -12.53 12.19
N ASN A 68 3.67 -13.23 12.78
CA ASN A 68 3.89 -14.31 13.72
C ASN A 68 3.65 -15.68 13.06
N ILE A 69 4.13 -16.74 13.69
CA ILE A 69 3.76 -18.11 13.33
C ILE A 69 2.24 -18.26 13.50
N ASP A 70 1.62 -19.06 12.63
CA ASP A 70 0.18 -19.30 12.53
C ASP A 70 -0.66 -18.11 12.05
N ASP A 71 -0.05 -16.95 11.74
CA ASP A 71 -0.77 -15.88 11.05
C ASP A 71 -1.17 -16.37 9.64
N ASN A 72 -2.46 -16.31 9.34
CA ASN A 72 -3.00 -16.41 7.99
C ASN A 72 -3.03 -15.01 7.37
N ILE A 73 -2.30 -14.83 6.28
CA ILE A 73 -2.11 -13.55 5.62
C ILE A 73 -2.64 -13.62 4.20
N LYS A 74 -3.69 -12.85 3.92
CA LYS A 74 -4.16 -12.58 2.57
C LYS A 74 -3.74 -11.20 2.13
N VAL A 75 -3.28 -11.08 0.89
CA VAL A 75 -2.92 -9.81 0.28
C VAL A 75 -3.68 -9.63 -1.01
N GLN A 76 -4.29 -8.46 -1.18
CA GLN A 76 -4.90 -8.00 -2.42
C GLN A 76 -4.08 -6.84 -2.97
N MET A 77 -3.59 -6.98 -4.20
CA MET A 77 -2.91 -5.94 -4.94
C MET A 77 -3.87 -5.34 -5.97
N TYR A 78 -4.06 -4.03 -5.87
CA TYR A 78 -4.92 -3.26 -6.76
C TYR A 78 -4.05 -2.40 -7.66
N SER A 79 -4.28 -2.48 -8.98
CA SER A 79 -3.85 -1.46 -9.92
C SER A 79 -4.94 -0.39 -9.96
N ILE A 80 -4.61 0.84 -9.63
CA ILE A 80 -5.56 1.96 -9.53
C ILE A 80 -5.13 3.10 -10.46
N ASP A 81 -6.07 3.97 -10.82
CA ASP A 81 -5.73 5.17 -11.59
C ASP A 81 -4.96 6.21 -10.74
N LYS A 82 -4.23 7.08 -11.43
CA LYS A 82 -3.41 8.14 -10.85
C LYS A 82 -4.18 9.06 -9.90
N ASN A 83 -5.43 9.37 -10.23
CA ASN A 83 -6.23 10.31 -9.43
C ASN A 83 -6.62 9.67 -8.10
N ALA A 84 -7.05 8.41 -8.11
CA ALA A 84 -7.32 7.63 -6.92
C ALA A 84 -6.07 7.47 -6.05
N TRP A 85 -4.92 7.18 -6.65
CA TRP A 85 -3.65 7.10 -5.92
C TRP A 85 -3.28 8.42 -5.27
N THR A 86 -3.43 9.54 -5.98
CA THR A 86 -3.14 10.89 -5.48
C THR A 86 -4.04 11.22 -4.29
N TYR A 87 -5.35 10.96 -4.41
CA TYR A 87 -6.29 11.14 -3.32
C TYR A 87 -5.89 10.33 -2.08
N LEU A 88 -5.64 9.02 -2.25
CA LEU A 88 -5.29 8.13 -1.15
C LEU A 88 -3.95 8.49 -0.50
N LYS A 89 -2.99 8.96 -1.30
CA LYS A 89 -1.70 9.45 -0.79
C LYS A 89 -1.89 10.69 0.08
N SER A 90 -2.63 11.70 -0.42
CA SER A 90 -2.95 12.89 0.38
C SER A 90 -3.73 12.53 1.64
N PHE A 91 -4.72 11.64 1.54
CA PHE A 91 -5.51 11.15 2.68
C PHE A 91 -4.61 10.48 3.74
N ARG A 92 -3.65 9.65 3.31
CA ARG A 92 -2.64 9.06 4.21
C ARG A 92 -1.83 10.13 4.93
N GLU A 93 -1.31 11.10 4.18
CA GLU A 93 -0.50 12.20 4.72
C GLU A 93 -1.27 12.96 5.81
N LEU A 94 -2.57 13.24 5.60
CA LEU A 94 -3.43 13.90 6.59
C LEU A 94 -3.59 13.12 7.89
N GLY A 95 -3.78 11.80 7.78
CA GLY A 95 -3.95 10.94 8.95
C GLY A 95 -2.65 10.61 9.69
N THR A 96 -1.49 10.92 9.09
CA THR A 96 -0.15 10.72 9.68
C THR A 96 0.56 12.02 10.08
N LEU A 97 -0.17 13.14 10.13
CA LEU A 97 0.41 14.43 10.52
C LEU A 97 0.94 14.39 11.96
N HIS A 98 2.13 14.94 12.15
CA HIS A 98 2.73 15.12 13.46
C HIS A 98 2.32 16.48 14.05
N PRO A 99 2.35 16.66 15.38
CA PRO A 99 2.17 17.96 16.00
C PRO A 99 3.11 19.01 15.39
N GLY A 100 2.57 20.14 14.92
CA GLY A 100 3.32 21.20 14.24
C GLY A 100 3.31 21.16 12.71
N SER A 101 2.62 20.19 12.10
CA SER A 101 2.42 20.18 10.64
C SER A 101 1.47 21.30 10.20
N PRO A 102 1.67 21.92 9.02
CA PRO A 102 0.75 22.93 8.50
C PRO A 102 -0.67 22.36 8.34
N THR A 103 -1.68 23.22 8.45
CA THR A 103 -3.08 22.81 8.33
C THR A 103 -3.29 22.10 6.98
N PRO A 104 -3.76 20.85 7.00
CA PRO A 104 -3.91 20.11 5.77
C PRO A 104 -5.05 20.65 4.91
N ALA A 105 -4.80 20.79 3.61
CA ALA A 105 -5.86 20.95 2.62
C ALA A 105 -6.61 19.62 2.44
N ASN A 106 -7.88 19.69 2.02
CA ASN A 106 -8.64 18.49 1.66
C ASN A 106 -7.88 17.67 0.60
N PRO A 107 -7.93 16.32 0.65
CA PRO A 107 -7.34 15.50 -0.39
C PRO A 107 -7.90 15.88 -1.77
N VAL A 108 -7.04 15.88 -2.80
CA VAL A 108 -7.43 16.25 -4.16
C VAL A 108 -8.47 15.25 -4.69
N SER A 109 -9.73 15.68 -4.74
CA SER A 109 -10.86 14.89 -5.26
C SER A 109 -10.85 14.88 -6.79
N ASN A 110 -11.31 13.79 -7.40
CA ASN A 110 -11.61 13.74 -8.84
C ASN A 110 -13.10 14.01 -9.16
N PHE A 111 -13.88 14.43 -8.17
CA PHE A 111 -15.25 14.92 -8.35
C PHE A 111 -15.32 16.44 -8.36
N SER A 112 -16.23 16.98 -9.17
CA SER A 112 -16.65 18.38 -9.12
C SER A 112 -17.89 18.56 -8.21
N ASN A 113 -18.38 19.79 -8.07
CA ASN A 113 -19.62 20.11 -7.35
C ASN A 113 -19.61 19.86 -5.83
N GLY A 114 -18.45 19.97 -5.18
CA GLY A 114 -18.33 19.90 -3.71
C GLY A 114 -18.41 18.48 -3.12
N ALA A 115 -18.39 17.43 -3.95
CA ALA A 115 -18.36 16.05 -3.47
C ALA A 115 -17.00 15.68 -2.86
N LEU A 116 -17.04 15.04 -1.69
CA LEU A 116 -15.86 14.50 -1.00
C LEU A 116 -15.68 13.03 -1.37
N GLY A 117 -14.50 12.67 -1.87
CA GLY A 117 -14.15 11.28 -2.17
C GLY A 117 -13.31 11.13 -3.44
N TYR A 118 -13.25 9.90 -3.94
CA TYR A 118 -12.65 9.60 -5.23
C TYR A 118 -13.43 8.49 -5.95
N PHE A 119 -13.48 8.55 -7.28
CA PHE A 119 -13.85 7.43 -8.15
C PHE A 119 -12.59 6.72 -8.65
N SER A 120 -12.62 5.40 -8.79
CA SER A 120 -11.51 4.65 -9.37
C SER A 120 -11.99 3.40 -10.10
N ALA A 121 -11.39 3.14 -11.27
CA ALA A 121 -11.42 1.82 -11.89
C ALA A 121 -10.15 1.06 -11.47
N TRP A 122 -10.30 -0.22 -11.14
CA TRP A 122 -9.19 -1.03 -10.66
C TRP A 122 -9.23 -2.46 -11.18
N SER A 123 -8.06 -3.04 -11.37
CA SER A 123 -7.88 -4.50 -11.46
C SER A 123 -7.26 -5.00 -10.15
N MET A 124 -7.55 -6.25 -9.77
CA MET A 124 -7.04 -6.84 -8.53
C MET A 124 -6.55 -8.26 -8.76
N THR A 125 -5.46 -8.57 -8.09
CA THR A 125 -4.97 -9.93 -7.88
C THR A 125 -4.78 -10.18 -6.39
N GLU A 126 -4.91 -11.43 -5.95
CA GLU A 126 -4.76 -11.78 -4.55
C GLU A 126 -4.00 -13.09 -4.34
N GLY A 127 -3.40 -13.21 -3.16
CA GLY A 127 -2.73 -14.42 -2.70
C GLY A 127 -2.84 -14.54 -1.18
N GLU A 128 -2.81 -15.78 -0.69
CA GLU A 128 -2.97 -16.09 0.72
C GLU A 128 -1.90 -17.08 1.17
N ILE A 129 -1.33 -16.86 2.36
CA ILE A 129 -0.28 -17.67 2.94
C ILE A 129 -0.46 -17.78 4.45
N THR A 130 -0.30 -18.98 4.99
CA THR A 130 -0.19 -19.21 6.44
C THR A 130 1.28 -19.35 6.81
N ILE A 131 1.70 -18.65 7.87
CA ILE A 131 3.08 -18.71 8.35
C ILE A 131 3.27 -19.95 9.23
N HIS A 132 4.30 -20.74 8.91
CA HIS A 132 4.73 -21.91 9.67
C HIS A 132 6.14 -21.72 10.27
#